data_AF-A0A2E7INN2-F1
#
_entry.id   AF-A0A2E7INN2-F1
#
_cell.length_a   1.000
_cell.length_b   1.000
_cell.length_c   1.000
_cell.angle_alpha   90.00
_cell.angle_beta   90.00
_cell.angle_gamma   90.00
#
_symmetry.space_group_name_H-M   'P 1'
#
loop_
_entity.id
_entity.type
_entity.pdbx_description
1 polymer ?
#
loop_
_entity_poly.entity_id
_entity_poly.type
_entity_poly.pdbx_seq_one_letter_code
_entity_poly.pdbx_strand_id
1 'polypeptide(L)'
;MKASRKLLPAIFLATSVGTNAAPTYTEKDIYIDDKTRPYKDLIVAGINKVARENSRCKRMEPSSAYISGSRGTKDNPVFFVTCYEGNNPFNVWFSKSDIEGGKHIAAKGNISRRDAVSACRKRAKQLANHPSTVRFSAIMDAAYTPHPGGNTSLYSTFTAKNSFNLEQKFKIKCLFKGSTMVESVVTEI
;
A
#
# COMPACT_ATOMS: atom_id res chain seq x y z
N MET A 1 -9.31 66.73 24.15
CA MET A 1 -9.64 65.36 24.60
C MET A 1 -9.53 64.40 23.42
N LYS A 2 -8.48 63.57 23.37
CA LYS A 2 -8.41 62.38 22.49
C LYS A 2 -7.78 61.25 23.32
N ALA A 3 -8.58 60.21 23.57
CA ALA A 3 -8.21 59.08 24.40
C ALA A 3 -7.23 58.16 23.64
N SER A 4 -6.08 57.88 24.25
CA SER A 4 -5.08 56.95 23.74
C SER A 4 -5.42 55.54 24.24
N ARG A 5 -5.86 54.64 23.35
CA ARG A 5 -6.09 53.22 23.67
C ARG A 5 -4.75 52.50 23.73
N LYS A 6 -4.30 52.13 24.94
CA LYS A 6 -3.20 51.19 25.14
C LYS A 6 -3.67 49.78 24.74
N LEU A 7 -3.05 49.17 23.74
CA LEU A 7 -3.18 47.74 23.47
C LEU A 7 -2.40 46.93 24.51
N LEU A 8 -3.05 45.93 25.11
CA LEU A 8 -2.41 44.89 25.94
C LEU A 8 -1.70 43.87 25.04
N PRO A 9 -0.57 43.28 25.48
CA PRO A 9 0.14 42.27 24.71
C PRO A 9 -0.63 40.93 24.76
N ALA A 10 -0.78 40.31 23.60
CA ALA A 10 -1.34 38.98 23.46
C ALA A 10 -0.36 37.95 24.06
N ILE A 11 -0.79 37.24 25.10
CA ILE A 11 -0.07 36.10 25.65
C ILE A 11 -0.29 34.93 24.69
N PHE A 12 0.75 34.58 23.92
CA PHE A 12 0.79 33.33 23.18
C PHE A 12 1.08 32.18 24.15
N LEU A 13 0.06 31.40 24.48
CA LEU A 13 0.23 30.07 25.07
C LEU A 13 0.86 29.15 24.02
N ALA A 14 2.16 28.92 24.12
CA ALA A 14 2.83 27.87 23.37
C ALA A 14 2.36 26.51 23.90
N THR A 15 1.45 25.85 23.18
CA THR A 15 1.14 24.45 23.42
C THR A 15 2.32 23.62 22.89
N SER A 16 3.00 22.91 23.79
CA SER A 16 4.02 21.94 23.38
C SER A 16 3.33 20.79 22.64
N VAL A 17 3.48 20.77 21.31
CA VAL A 17 3.18 19.59 20.51
C VAL A 17 4.22 18.55 20.91
N GLY A 18 3.80 17.56 21.70
CA GLY A 18 4.62 16.39 22.01
C GLY A 18 5.06 15.72 20.72
N THR A 19 6.33 15.87 20.37
CA THR A 19 6.95 15.19 19.24
C THR A 19 7.12 13.73 19.65
N ASN A 20 6.13 12.89 19.35
CA ASN A 20 6.32 11.45 19.38
C ASN A 20 7.32 11.09 18.27
N ALA A 21 8.62 11.17 18.58
CA ALA A 21 9.67 10.73 17.69
C ALA A 21 9.46 9.24 17.37
N ALA A 22 9.67 8.86 16.11
CA ALA A 22 9.57 7.45 15.71
C ALA A 22 10.54 6.59 16.54
N PRO A 23 10.18 5.35 16.91
CA PRO A 23 11.09 4.44 17.59
C PRO A 23 12.40 4.28 16.81
N THR A 24 13.51 4.20 17.54
CA THR A 24 14.83 3.88 16.96
C THR A 24 15.17 2.43 17.26
N TYR A 25 15.51 1.67 16.23
CA TYR A 25 15.85 0.26 16.29
C TYR A 25 17.34 0.02 16.08
N THR A 26 17.84 -1.07 16.62
CA THR A 26 19.25 -1.49 16.60
C THR A 26 19.38 -2.94 16.12
N GLU A 27 20.61 -3.44 16.02
CA GLU A 27 20.87 -4.85 15.71
C GLU A 27 20.21 -5.82 16.71
N LYS A 28 20.00 -5.41 17.97
CA LYS A 28 19.37 -6.25 18.99
C LYS A 28 17.88 -6.50 18.76
N ASP A 29 17.24 -5.66 17.93
CA ASP A 29 15.81 -5.73 17.66
C ASP A 29 15.49 -6.64 16.45
N ILE A 30 16.51 -7.03 15.68
CA ILE A 30 16.35 -7.80 14.45
C ILE A 30 16.88 -9.22 14.59
N TYR A 31 16.29 -10.14 13.84
CA TYR A 31 16.81 -11.51 13.70
C TYR A 31 17.94 -11.53 12.67
N ILE A 32 19.11 -12.03 13.06
CA ILE A 32 20.29 -12.17 12.18
C ILE A 32 20.66 -13.64 12.02
N ASP A 33 20.70 -14.10 10.77
CA ASP A 33 21.26 -15.38 10.36
C ASP A 33 22.39 -15.17 9.33
N ASP A 34 22.96 -16.25 8.81
CA ASP A 34 24.08 -16.14 7.86
C ASP A 34 23.70 -15.48 6.53
N LYS A 35 22.41 -15.44 6.16
CA LYS A 35 21.93 -14.77 4.95
C LYS A 35 21.77 -13.27 5.17
N THR A 36 21.34 -12.83 6.35
CA THR A 36 21.13 -11.41 6.66
C THR A 36 22.34 -10.75 7.30
N ARG A 37 23.25 -11.50 7.91
CA ARG A 37 24.48 -10.99 8.55
C ARG A 37 25.29 -10.05 7.65
N PRO A 38 25.50 -10.32 6.34
CA PRO A 38 26.22 -9.39 5.46
C PRO A 38 25.51 -8.05 5.23
N TYR A 39 24.21 -7.98 5.49
CA TYR A 39 23.35 -6.82 5.22
C TYR A 39 22.82 -6.13 6.47
N LYS A 40 23.31 -6.51 7.66
CA LYS A 40 22.74 -6.08 8.95
C LYS A 40 22.59 -4.56 9.08
N ASP A 41 23.61 -3.80 8.64
CA ASP A 41 23.61 -2.34 8.76
C ASP A 41 22.58 -1.71 7.80
N LEU A 42 22.42 -2.28 6.60
CA LEU A 42 21.39 -1.88 5.65
C LEU A 42 19.99 -2.19 6.18
N ILE A 43 19.80 -3.34 6.82
CA ILE A 43 18.52 -3.72 7.43
C ILE A 43 18.16 -2.75 8.55
N VAL A 44 19.08 -2.49 9.50
CA VAL A 44 18.88 -1.53 10.59
C VAL A 44 18.58 -0.13 10.06
N ALA A 45 19.36 0.35 9.09
CA ALA A 45 19.13 1.66 8.47
C ALA A 45 17.75 1.73 7.79
N GLY A 46 17.38 0.67 7.07
CA GLY A 46 16.12 0.56 6.35
C GLY A 46 14.90 0.54 7.26
N ILE A 47 14.88 -0.28 8.31
CA ILE A 47 13.73 -0.32 9.23
C ILE A 47 13.56 1.01 9.98
N ASN A 48 14.65 1.67 10.36
CA ASN A 48 14.60 3.00 10.98
C ASN A 48 14.08 4.05 10.00
N LYS A 49 14.46 3.94 8.73
CA LYS A 49 13.92 4.79 7.67
C LYS A 49 12.41 4.54 7.50
N VAL A 50 11.97 3.28 7.45
CA VAL A 50 10.54 2.91 7.42
C VAL A 50 9.78 3.51 8.62
N ALA A 51 10.33 3.41 9.83
CA ALA A 51 9.70 3.93 11.04
C ALA A 51 9.43 5.43 10.99
N ARG A 52 10.36 6.19 10.39
CA ARG A 52 10.24 7.64 10.22
C ARG A 52 9.33 8.03 9.07
N GLU A 53 9.33 7.24 8.00
CA GLU A 53 8.83 7.67 6.69
C GLU A 53 7.50 7.04 6.27
N ASN A 54 7.18 5.85 6.79
CA ASN A 54 6.00 5.11 6.37
C ASN A 54 4.85 5.31 7.36
N SER A 55 3.97 6.27 7.06
CA SER A 55 2.83 6.63 7.93
C SER A 55 1.83 5.50 8.23
N ARG A 56 1.84 4.41 7.45
CA ARG A 56 1.01 3.22 7.72
C ARG A 56 1.68 2.23 8.66
N CYS A 57 3.01 2.28 8.81
CA CYS A 57 3.75 1.39 9.69
C CYS A 57 3.76 1.89 11.14
N LYS A 58 2.57 1.97 11.77
CA LYS A 58 2.44 2.46 13.15
C LYS A 58 2.97 1.48 14.18
N ARG A 59 2.84 0.19 13.90
CA ARG A 59 3.40 -0.91 14.69
C ARG A 59 4.25 -1.76 13.76
N MET A 60 5.54 -1.81 14.04
CA MET A 60 6.52 -2.58 13.30
C MET A 60 6.94 -3.80 14.13
N GLU A 61 7.25 -4.90 13.46
CA GLU A 61 7.92 -6.07 14.05
C GLU A 61 9.34 -6.15 13.48
N PRO A 62 10.35 -5.53 14.13
CA PRO A 62 11.71 -5.47 13.60
C PRO A 62 12.35 -6.84 13.40
N SER A 63 12.02 -7.81 14.25
CA SER A 63 12.50 -9.20 14.16
C SER A 63 12.08 -9.90 12.86
N SER A 64 11.04 -9.41 12.18
CA SER A 64 10.61 -9.92 10.87
C SER A 64 11.45 -9.40 9.70
N ALA A 65 12.38 -8.47 9.95
CA ALA A 65 13.14 -7.83 8.90
C ALA A 65 14.08 -8.83 8.21
N TYR A 66 13.95 -8.97 6.88
CA TYR A 66 14.67 -10.01 6.16
C TYR A 66 14.90 -9.65 4.68
N ILE A 67 15.85 -10.34 4.05
CA ILE A 67 16.13 -10.20 2.60
C ILE A 67 15.07 -10.93 1.76
N SER A 68 14.62 -10.30 0.68
CA SER A 68 13.66 -10.90 -0.24
C SER A 68 14.33 -11.91 -1.17
N GLY A 69 13.80 -13.13 -1.22
CA GLY A 69 14.25 -14.14 -2.18
C GLY A 69 13.71 -13.96 -3.61
N SER A 70 12.73 -13.07 -3.82
CA SER A 70 12.04 -12.89 -5.11
C SER A 70 12.09 -11.46 -5.64
N ARG A 71 12.81 -10.56 -4.96
CA ARG A 71 12.93 -9.14 -5.34
C ARG A 71 14.36 -8.66 -5.16
N GLY A 72 14.75 -7.72 -6.02
CA GLY A 72 16.08 -7.12 -6.00
C GLY A 72 17.11 -7.92 -6.77
N THR A 73 18.35 -7.45 -6.71
CA THR A 73 19.53 -8.09 -7.30
C THR A 73 20.62 -8.20 -6.23
N LYS A 74 21.74 -8.85 -6.55
CA LYS A 74 22.90 -8.90 -5.64
C LYS A 74 23.43 -7.50 -5.31
N ASP A 75 23.46 -6.60 -6.29
CA ASP A 75 24.00 -5.24 -6.12
C ASP A 75 22.99 -4.28 -5.49
N ASN A 76 21.69 -4.55 -5.65
CA ASN A 76 20.62 -3.78 -5.04
C ASN A 76 19.61 -4.73 -4.36
N PRO A 77 19.99 -5.35 -3.24
CA PRO A 77 19.12 -6.27 -2.52
C PRO A 77 17.87 -5.54 -2.04
N VAL A 78 16.75 -6.25 -2.03
CA VAL A 78 15.49 -5.77 -1.46
C VAL A 78 15.23 -6.52 -0.17
N PHE A 79 14.87 -5.77 0.85
CA PHE A 79 14.46 -6.25 2.16
C PHE A 79 12.99 -5.96 2.39
N PHE A 80 12.45 -6.55 3.44
CA PHE A 80 11.16 -6.17 3.98
C PHE A 80 11.17 -6.14 5.49
N VAL A 81 10.20 -5.45 6.06
CA VAL A 81 9.80 -5.57 7.47
C VAL A 81 8.28 -5.63 7.54
N THR A 82 7.76 -6.43 8.47
CA THR A 82 6.32 -6.53 8.72
C THR A 82 5.87 -5.36 9.58
N CYS A 83 4.84 -4.69 9.09
CA CYS A 83 4.12 -3.63 9.77
C CYS A 83 2.67 -4.07 9.98
N TYR A 84 1.97 -3.40 10.88
CA TYR A 84 0.58 -3.70 11.20
C TYR A 84 -0.28 -2.45 11.16
N GLU A 85 -1.43 -2.57 10.49
CA GLU A 85 -2.54 -1.64 10.61
C GLU A 85 -3.66 -2.35 11.40
N GLY A 86 -3.73 -2.07 12.70
CA GLY A 86 -4.50 -2.88 13.65
C GLY A 86 -3.92 -4.30 13.74
N ASN A 87 -4.74 -5.28 13.37
CA ASN A 87 -4.35 -6.70 13.33
C ASN A 87 -3.96 -7.18 11.92
N ASN A 88 -3.94 -6.29 10.92
CA ASN A 88 -3.62 -6.66 9.54
C ASN A 88 -2.13 -6.50 9.27
N PRO A 89 -1.35 -7.59 9.11
CA PRO A 89 0.05 -7.50 8.74
C PRO A 89 0.20 -7.07 7.29
N PHE A 90 1.25 -6.30 7.00
CA PHE A 90 1.69 -5.99 5.66
C PHE A 90 3.19 -5.71 5.61
N ASN A 91 3.83 -6.11 4.51
CA ASN A 91 5.26 -5.90 4.34
C ASN A 91 5.52 -4.54 3.71
N VAL A 92 6.39 -3.75 4.36
CA VAL A 92 7.04 -2.61 3.72
C VAL A 92 8.34 -3.09 3.12
N TRP A 93 8.55 -2.78 1.85
CA TRP A 93 9.71 -3.21 1.07
C TRP A 93 10.65 -2.03 0.86
N PHE A 94 11.95 -2.26 0.99
CA PHE A 94 12.98 -1.25 0.77
C PHE A 94 14.24 -1.90 0.20
N SER A 95 14.93 -1.21 -0.69
CA SER A 95 16.18 -1.66 -1.30
C SER A 95 17.39 -0.92 -0.74
N LYS A 96 18.59 -1.42 -1.01
CA LYS A 96 19.84 -0.68 -0.75
C LYS A 96 19.78 0.74 -1.35
N SER A 97 19.32 0.86 -2.59
CA SER A 97 19.17 2.16 -3.25
C SER A 97 18.12 3.07 -2.61
N ASP A 98 17.08 2.53 -1.96
CA ASP A 98 16.13 3.37 -1.22
C ASP A 98 16.77 3.95 0.06
N ILE A 99 17.70 3.22 0.67
CA ILE A 99 18.42 3.66 1.87
C ILE A 99 19.48 4.70 1.51
N GLU A 100 20.33 4.40 0.52
CA GLU A 100 21.51 5.20 0.17
C GLU A 100 21.17 6.36 -0.78
N GLY A 101 20.20 6.18 -1.69
CA GLY A 101 19.86 7.15 -2.72
C GLY A 101 18.89 8.25 -2.29
N GLY A 102 18.56 8.35 -1.00
CA GLY A 102 17.69 9.40 -0.47
C GLY A 102 16.21 9.28 -0.83
N LYS A 103 15.80 8.19 -1.50
CA LYS A 103 14.39 7.98 -1.87
C LYS A 103 13.53 7.75 -0.64
N HIS A 104 12.36 8.39 -0.62
CA HIS A 104 11.44 8.31 0.50
C HIS A 104 10.65 6.98 0.48
N ILE A 105 10.63 6.25 1.60
CA ILE A 105 9.86 5.00 1.77
C ILE A 105 8.44 5.32 2.26
N ALA A 106 7.72 6.11 1.46
CA ALA A 106 6.36 6.54 1.79
C ALA A 106 5.36 5.37 1.69
N ALA A 107 4.29 5.46 2.49
CA ALA A 107 3.16 4.55 2.37
C ALA A 107 2.53 4.66 0.97
N LYS A 108 2.36 3.52 0.30
CA LYS A 108 1.68 3.50 -1.01
C LYS A 108 0.18 3.67 -0.81
N GLY A 109 -0.40 4.61 -1.55
CA GLY A 109 -1.86 4.77 -1.60
C GLY A 109 -2.55 3.59 -2.28
N ASN A 110 -3.84 3.41 -1.97
CA ASN A 110 -4.73 2.48 -2.65
C ASN A 110 -5.44 3.22 -3.79
N ILE A 111 -5.74 2.54 -4.90
CA ILE A 111 -6.69 3.06 -5.90
C ILE A 111 -8.05 3.33 -5.27
N SER A 112 -8.77 4.37 -5.67
CA SER A 112 -10.11 4.63 -5.16
C SER A 112 -11.11 3.54 -5.56
N ARG A 113 -12.19 3.33 -4.80
CA ARG A 113 -13.26 2.38 -5.16
C ARG A 113 -13.82 2.67 -6.55
N ARG A 114 -14.10 3.95 -6.84
CA ARG A 114 -14.65 4.38 -8.13
C ARG A 114 -13.73 4.02 -9.28
N ASP A 115 -12.44 4.32 -9.15
CA ASP A 115 -11.48 4.10 -10.23
C ASP A 115 -11.18 2.60 -10.40
N ALA A 116 -11.16 1.83 -9.31
CA ALA A 116 -11.04 0.37 -9.34
C ALA A 116 -12.23 -0.29 -10.08
N VAL A 117 -13.46 0.14 -9.76
CA VAL A 117 -14.67 -0.33 -10.44
C VAL A 117 -14.63 0.03 -11.92
N SER A 118 -14.24 1.27 -12.25
CA SER A 118 -14.13 1.71 -13.64
C SER A 118 -13.12 0.87 -14.43
N ALA A 119 -11.93 0.65 -13.86
CA ALA A 119 -10.87 -0.15 -14.48
C ALA A 119 -11.27 -1.62 -14.65
N CYS A 120 -11.88 -2.23 -13.64
CA CYS A 120 -12.30 -3.62 -13.69
C CYS A 120 -13.45 -3.84 -14.70
N ARG A 121 -14.39 -2.90 -14.78
CA ARG A 121 -15.42 -2.88 -15.83
C ARG A 121 -14.83 -2.76 -17.23
N LYS A 122 -13.84 -1.88 -17.42
CA LYS A 122 -13.12 -1.76 -18.70
C LYS A 122 -12.44 -3.08 -19.07
N ARG A 123 -11.83 -3.76 -18.09
CA ARG A 123 -11.20 -5.07 -18.29
C ARG A 123 -12.21 -6.15 -18.67
N ALA A 124 -13.37 -6.22 -18.01
CA ALA A 124 -14.45 -7.13 -18.37
C ALA A 124 -14.89 -6.94 -19.83
N LYS A 125 -15.04 -5.68 -20.27
CA LYS A 125 -15.34 -5.36 -21.68
C LYS A 125 -14.27 -5.84 -22.66
N GLN A 126 -12.99 -5.69 -22.31
CA GLN A 126 -11.87 -6.12 -23.16
C GLN A 126 -11.78 -7.65 -23.30
N LEU A 127 -12.29 -8.39 -22.32
CA LEU A 127 -12.23 -9.86 -22.30
C LEU A 127 -13.46 -10.52 -22.94
N ALA A 128 -14.56 -9.79 -23.10
CA ALA A 128 -15.80 -10.33 -23.65
C ALA A 128 -15.79 -10.40 -25.19
N ASN A 129 -16.40 -11.45 -25.75
CA ASN A 129 -16.61 -11.59 -27.21
C ASN A 129 -17.48 -10.46 -27.78
N HIS A 130 -18.45 -9.99 -27.00
CA HIS A 130 -19.33 -8.88 -27.37
C HIS A 130 -19.26 -7.77 -26.30
N PRO A 131 -18.26 -6.86 -26.36
CA PRO A 131 -18.01 -5.86 -25.31
C PRO A 131 -19.19 -4.94 -24.98
N SER A 132 -20.08 -4.67 -25.96
CA SER A 132 -21.27 -3.85 -25.78
C SER A 132 -22.36 -4.53 -24.92
N THR A 133 -22.32 -5.86 -24.78
CA THR A 133 -23.28 -6.62 -23.98
C THR A 133 -22.89 -6.74 -22.51
N VAL A 134 -21.71 -6.27 -22.12
CA VAL A 134 -21.22 -6.38 -20.75
C VAL A 134 -22.05 -5.52 -19.79
N ARG A 135 -22.72 -6.18 -18.85
CA ARG A 135 -23.44 -5.56 -17.73
C ARG A 135 -22.70 -5.84 -16.43
N PHE A 136 -21.88 -4.89 -16.00
CA PHE A 136 -21.02 -5.01 -14.82
C PHE A 136 -21.71 -4.56 -13.53
N SER A 137 -21.61 -5.36 -12.47
CA SER A 137 -22.18 -5.06 -11.16
C SER A 137 -21.26 -4.11 -10.37
N ALA A 138 -21.48 -2.81 -10.54
CA ALA A 138 -20.61 -1.78 -9.96
C ALA A 138 -20.79 -1.54 -8.45
N ILE A 139 -21.92 -1.96 -7.88
CA ILE A 139 -22.33 -1.59 -6.52
C ILE A 139 -22.75 -2.84 -5.73
N MET A 140 -23.81 -3.53 -6.15
CA MET A 140 -24.42 -4.62 -5.37
C MET A 140 -23.47 -5.79 -5.12
N ASP A 141 -22.76 -6.26 -6.17
CA ASP A 141 -21.84 -7.40 -6.04
C ASP A 141 -20.38 -6.96 -5.90
N ALA A 142 -20.11 -5.66 -5.77
CA ALA A 142 -18.76 -5.11 -5.78
C ALA A 142 -18.14 -5.10 -4.37
N ALA A 143 -17.33 -6.11 -4.08
CA ALA A 143 -16.50 -6.17 -2.87
C ALA A 143 -15.14 -5.50 -3.13
N TYR A 144 -14.95 -4.32 -2.54
CA TYR A 144 -13.72 -3.54 -2.59
C TYR A 144 -12.93 -3.75 -1.29
N THR A 145 -11.72 -4.27 -1.41
CA THR A 145 -10.84 -4.60 -0.28
C THR A 145 -9.50 -3.88 -0.42
N PRO A 146 -9.32 -2.71 0.22
CA PRO A 146 -8.02 -2.07 0.30
C PRO A 146 -7.15 -2.81 1.33
N HIS A 147 -5.87 -2.97 1.00
CA HIS A 147 -4.88 -3.56 1.91
C HIS A 147 -3.89 -2.47 2.39
N PRO A 148 -3.41 -2.54 3.64
CA PRO A 148 -2.50 -1.55 4.23
C PRO A 148 -1.21 -1.30 3.42
N GLY A 149 -0.68 -2.33 2.75
CA GLY A 149 0.50 -2.22 1.89
C GLY A 149 0.30 -1.46 0.56
N GLY A 150 -0.90 -0.91 0.32
CA GLY A 150 -1.23 -0.14 -0.88
C GLY A 150 -1.77 -0.98 -2.05
N ASN A 151 -1.99 -2.28 -1.83
CA ASN A 151 -2.67 -3.13 -2.79
C ASN A 151 -4.19 -3.04 -2.60
N THR A 152 -4.95 -3.23 -3.67
CA THR A 152 -6.42 -3.27 -3.60
C THR A 152 -6.92 -4.46 -4.40
N SER A 153 -7.83 -5.24 -3.81
CA SER A 153 -8.61 -6.25 -4.53
C SER A 153 -10.01 -5.72 -4.78
N LEU A 154 -10.52 -5.91 -6.00
CA LEU A 154 -11.93 -5.72 -6.32
C LEU A 154 -12.49 -7.04 -6.85
N TYR A 155 -13.52 -7.56 -6.19
CA TYR A 155 -14.34 -8.67 -6.68
C TYR A 155 -15.68 -8.12 -7.13
N SER A 156 -16.17 -8.61 -8.27
CA SER A 156 -17.49 -8.23 -8.81
C SER A 156 -18.00 -9.33 -9.74
N THR A 157 -19.20 -9.14 -10.28
CA THR A 157 -19.82 -9.97 -11.31
C THR A 157 -20.13 -9.14 -12.55
N PHE A 158 -20.27 -9.80 -13.70
CA PHE A 158 -20.88 -9.21 -14.88
C PHE A 158 -21.60 -10.26 -15.71
N THR A 159 -22.57 -9.85 -16.53
CA THR A 159 -23.10 -10.69 -17.61
C THR A 159 -22.57 -10.22 -18.96
N ALA A 160 -22.40 -11.15 -19.89
CA ALA A 160 -22.01 -10.87 -21.27
C ALA A 160 -22.47 -11.99 -22.20
N LYS A 161 -22.64 -11.70 -23.50
CA LYS A 161 -22.89 -12.73 -24.50
C LYS A 161 -21.60 -13.45 -24.92
N ASN A 162 -21.68 -14.77 -25.06
CA ASN A 162 -20.63 -15.58 -25.67
C ASN A 162 -20.73 -15.56 -27.22
N SER A 163 -19.85 -16.32 -27.90
CA SER A 163 -19.81 -16.39 -29.38
C SER A 163 -21.08 -16.96 -30.02
N PHE A 164 -21.93 -17.64 -29.25
CA PHE A 164 -23.22 -18.17 -29.69
C PHE A 164 -24.39 -17.23 -29.35
N ASN A 165 -24.11 -15.98 -28.95
CA ASN A 165 -25.10 -14.97 -28.52
C ASN A 165 -25.89 -15.33 -27.25
N LEU A 166 -25.45 -16.32 -26.48
CA LEU A 166 -26.06 -16.69 -25.20
C LEU A 166 -25.51 -15.82 -24.08
N GLU A 167 -26.39 -15.26 -23.25
CA GLU A 167 -25.98 -14.50 -22.05
C GLU A 167 -25.46 -15.45 -20.98
N GLN A 168 -24.26 -15.19 -20.49
CA GLN A 168 -23.62 -15.91 -19.39
C GLN A 168 -23.26 -14.95 -18.27
N LYS A 169 -23.09 -15.49 -17.06
CA LYS A 169 -22.69 -14.73 -15.88
C LYS A 169 -21.26 -15.11 -15.49
N PHE A 170 -20.51 -14.11 -15.06
CA PHE A 170 -19.10 -14.25 -14.70
C PHE A 170 -18.81 -13.58 -13.37
N LYS A 171 -17.84 -14.12 -12.64
CA LYS A 171 -17.11 -13.42 -11.58
C LYS A 171 -15.84 -12.82 -12.18
N ILE A 172 -15.44 -11.67 -11.65
CA ILE A 172 -14.16 -11.05 -11.96
C ILE A 172 -13.47 -10.60 -10.67
N LYS A 173 -12.18 -10.93 -10.55
CA LYS A 173 -11.27 -10.40 -9.55
C LYS A 173 -10.24 -9.52 -10.25
N CYS A 174 -10.08 -8.29 -9.80
CA CYS A 174 -9.04 -7.36 -10.25
C CYS A 174 -8.12 -7.02 -9.07
N LEU A 175 -6.81 -7.23 -9.23
CA LEU A 175 -5.79 -6.87 -8.24
C LEU A 175 -5.01 -5.63 -8.72
N PHE A 176 -4.88 -4.65 -7.84
CA PHE A 176 -4.17 -3.41 -8.08
C PHE A 176 -2.97 -3.28 -7.14
N LYS A 177 -1.83 -2.83 -7.66
CA LYS A 177 -0.70 -2.30 -6.89
C LYS A 177 -0.69 -0.78 -7.07
N GLY A 178 -1.07 -0.04 -6.04
CA GLY A 178 -1.40 1.38 -6.19
C GLY A 178 -2.59 1.55 -7.15
N SER A 179 -2.42 2.37 -8.19
CA SER A 179 -3.42 2.60 -9.25
C SER A 179 -3.34 1.62 -10.43
N THR A 180 -2.29 0.79 -10.50
CA THR A 180 -2.04 -0.08 -11.65
C THR A 180 -2.64 -1.46 -11.42
N MET A 181 -3.48 -1.94 -12.35
CA MET A 181 -3.97 -3.32 -12.35
C MET A 181 -2.83 -4.25 -12.74
N VAL A 182 -2.54 -5.25 -11.91
CA VAL A 182 -1.45 -6.21 -12.13
C VAL A 182 -1.95 -7.62 -12.40
N GLU A 183 -3.22 -7.89 -12.09
CA GLU A 183 -3.84 -9.18 -12.32
C GLU A 183 -5.35 -9.00 -12.51
N SER A 184 -5.93 -9.81 -13.39
CA SER A 184 -7.37 -9.94 -13.55
C SER A 184 -7.72 -11.40 -13.81
N VAL A 185 -8.65 -11.97 -13.04
CA VAL A 185 -9.15 -13.33 -13.21
C VAL A 185 -10.65 -13.28 -13.48
N VAL A 186 -11.10 -13.98 -14.52
CA VAL A 186 -12.52 -14.13 -14.87
C VAL A 186 -12.89 -15.60 -14.82
N THR A 187 -14.07 -15.90 -14.28
CA THR A 187 -14.60 -17.27 -14.17
C THR A 187 -16.09 -17.24 -14.41
N GLU A 188 -16.60 -18.14 -15.26
CA GLU A 188 -18.04 -18.35 -15.47
C GLU A 188 -18.69 -18.92 -14.20
N ILE A 189 -19.95 -18.55 -13.92
CA ILE A 189 -20.69 -18.98 -12.73
C ILE A 189 -22.17 -19.22 -12.98
#